data_AF-A0A924S468-F1
#
_entry.id   AF-A0A924S468-F1
#
_cell.length_a   1.000
_cell.length_b   1.000
_cell.length_c   1.000
_cell.angle_alpha   90.00
_cell.angle_beta   90.00
_cell.angle_gamma   90.00
#
_symmetry.space_group_name_H-M   'P 1'
#
loop_
_entity.id
_entity.type
_entity.pdbx_description
1 polymer ?
#
loop_
_entity_poly.entity_id
_entity_poly.type
_entity_poly.pdbx_seq_one_letter_code
_entity_poly.pdbx_strand_id
1 'polypeptide(L)'
;MRTDYATMKRDKWGGYKGYDHWFATVNNAALGAQAAYDDQVGAFERLFAAEGSDFDRFYAEVRRMAALPRSERDAAMAKYRDPTKKEETAWPT
;
A
#
# COMPACT_ATOMS: atom_id res chain seq x y z
N MET A 1 18.77 2.08 -6.57
CA MET A 1 18.11 2.18 -5.24
C MET A 1 19.05 2.58 -4.11
N ARG A 2 20.08 1.77 -3.73
CA ARG A 2 21.01 2.16 -2.63
C ARG A 2 21.88 3.37 -2.97
N THR A 3 22.35 3.45 -4.22
CA THR A 3 23.10 4.61 -4.74
C THR A 3 22.21 5.85 -4.75
N ASP A 4 20.97 5.75 -5.25
CA ASP A 4 20.02 6.86 -5.28
C ASP A 4 19.65 7.34 -3.87
N TYR A 5 19.47 6.39 -2.93
CA TYR A 5 19.29 6.69 -1.53
C TYR A 5 20.49 7.44 -0.93
N ALA A 6 21.72 7.01 -1.20
CA ALA A 6 22.91 7.68 -0.71
C ALA A 6 23.03 9.12 -1.24
N THR A 7 22.72 9.33 -2.51
CA THR A 7 22.63 10.67 -3.13
C THR A 7 21.55 11.52 -2.48
N MET A 8 20.32 11.01 -2.34
CA MET A 8 19.21 11.76 -1.73
C MET A 8 19.48 12.09 -0.25
N LYS A 9 20.04 11.13 0.50
CA LYS A 9 20.44 11.31 1.89
C LYS A 9 21.47 12.43 2.04
N ARG A 10 22.45 12.48 1.14
CA ARG A 10 23.48 13.52 1.12
C ARG A 10 22.91 14.89 0.72
N ASP A 11 22.16 14.93 -0.37
CA ASP A 11 21.85 16.19 -1.07
C ASP A 11 20.55 16.84 -0.60
N LYS A 12 19.55 16.05 -0.15
CA LYS A 12 18.23 16.56 0.24
C LYS A 12 17.93 16.40 1.73
N TRP A 13 18.50 15.40 2.42
CA TRP A 13 18.10 15.06 3.80
C TRP A 13 19.15 15.37 4.87
N GLY A 14 20.20 16.14 4.54
CA GLY A 14 21.21 16.58 5.50
C GLY A 14 21.95 15.43 6.20
N GLY A 15 22.07 14.27 5.53
CA GLY A 15 22.70 13.08 6.09
C GLY A 15 21.82 12.25 7.01
N TYR A 16 20.50 12.49 7.10
CA TYR A 16 19.58 11.72 7.95
C TYR A 16 19.68 10.21 7.72
N LYS A 17 19.98 9.46 8.79
CA LYS A 17 20.31 8.03 8.75
C LYS A 17 19.16 7.09 9.10
N GLY A 18 17.95 7.62 9.36
CA GLY A 18 16.83 6.82 9.88
C GLY A 18 16.40 5.65 8.97
N TYR A 19 16.73 5.70 7.68
CA TYR A 19 16.41 4.65 6.72
C TYR A 19 17.60 3.76 6.32
N ASP A 20 18.80 3.98 6.89
CA ASP A 20 20.03 3.27 6.50
C ASP A 20 19.86 1.75 6.62
N HIS A 21 19.27 1.29 7.74
CA HIS A 21 19.02 -0.13 7.98
C HIS A 21 18.05 -0.72 6.95
N TRP A 22 16.95 -0.01 6.65
CA TRP A 22 15.95 -0.47 5.69
C TRP A 22 16.53 -0.61 4.28
N PHE A 23 17.29 0.38 3.79
CA PHE A 23 17.94 0.29 2.46
C PHE A 23 19.06 -0.77 2.41
N ALA A 24 19.66 -1.10 3.55
CA ALA A 24 20.62 -2.20 3.63
C ALA A 24 19.93 -3.56 3.46
N THR A 25 18.75 -3.75 4.06
CA THR A 25 18.09 -5.07 4.17
C THR A 25 16.92 -5.31 3.19
N VAL A 26 16.37 -4.26 2.57
CA VAL A 26 15.20 -4.37 1.68
C VAL A 26 15.44 -5.36 0.53
N ASN A 27 14.42 -6.15 0.23
CA ASN A 27 14.41 -7.17 -0.81
C ASN A 27 13.06 -7.20 -1.55
N ASN A 28 12.94 -8.08 -2.56
CA ASN A 28 11.74 -8.18 -3.39
C ASN A 28 10.46 -8.53 -2.61
N ALA A 29 10.58 -9.30 -1.52
CA ALA A 29 9.41 -9.66 -0.69
C ALA A 29 8.90 -8.45 0.10
N ALA A 30 9.80 -7.65 0.68
CA ALA A 30 9.45 -6.42 1.37
C ALA A 30 8.83 -5.39 0.40
N LEU A 31 9.38 -5.27 -0.80
CA LEU A 31 8.81 -4.41 -1.85
C LEU A 31 7.43 -4.90 -2.32
N GLY A 32 7.25 -6.21 -2.44
CA GLY A 32 5.93 -6.81 -2.75
C GLY A 32 4.90 -6.54 -1.67
N ALA A 33 5.28 -6.62 -0.39
CA ALA A 33 4.41 -6.27 0.72
C ALA A 33 4.04 -4.77 0.72
N GLN A 34 5.00 -3.89 0.43
CA GLN A 34 4.74 -2.45 0.30
C GLN A 34 3.79 -2.14 -0.85
N ALA A 35 4.02 -2.71 -2.03
CA ALA A 35 3.13 -2.53 -3.17
C ALA A 35 1.71 -3.03 -2.88
N ALA A 36 1.58 -4.20 -2.24
CA ALA A 36 0.28 -4.73 -1.82
C ALA A 36 -0.43 -3.82 -0.82
N TYR A 37 0.32 -3.20 0.10
CA TYR A 37 -0.24 -2.22 1.04
C TYR A 37 -0.74 -0.96 0.31
N ASP A 38 0.11 -0.34 -0.53
CA ASP A 38 -0.21 0.88 -1.26
C ASP A 38 -1.42 0.71 -2.21
N ASP A 39 -1.55 -0.47 -2.82
CA ASP A 39 -2.67 -0.84 -3.69
C ASP A 39 -3.99 -1.05 -2.96
N GLN A 40 -3.95 -1.57 -1.72
CA GLN A 40 -5.14 -2.06 -1.03
C GLN A 40 -5.61 -1.17 0.12
N VAL A 41 -4.74 -0.36 0.74
CA VAL A 41 -5.11 0.46 1.92
C VAL A 41 -6.31 1.35 1.66
N GLY A 42 -6.30 2.11 0.56
CA GLY A 42 -7.43 2.98 0.20
C GLY A 42 -8.70 2.20 -0.13
N ALA A 43 -8.58 0.96 -0.61
CA ALA A 43 -9.74 0.10 -0.84
C ALA A 43 -10.35 -0.41 0.47
N PHE A 44 -9.52 -0.76 1.46
CA PHE A 44 -10.00 -1.11 2.79
C PHE A 44 -10.63 0.09 3.51
N GLU A 45 -10.07 1.30 3.37
CA GLU A 45 -10.66 2.53 3.92
C GLU A 45 -12.06 2.80 3.35
N ARG A 46 -12.23 2.66 2.03
CA ARG A 46 -13.55 2.81 1.38
C ARG A 46 -14.53 1.70 1.75
N LEU A 47 -14.06 0.46 1.87
CA LEU A 47 -14.88 -0.64 2.38
C LEU A 47 -15.33 -0.36 3.82
N PHE A 48 -14.44 0.12 4.68
CA PHE A 48 -14.76 0.50 6.06
C PHE A 48 -15.83 1.59 6.12
N ALA A 49 -15.71 2.63 5.29
CA ALA A 49 -16.73 3.67 5.17
C ALA A 49 -18.07 3.11 4.66
N ALA A 50 -18.06 2.20 3.69
CA ALA A 50 -19.26 1.56 3.14
C ALA A 50 -19.99 0.67 4.17
N GLU A 51 -19.26 0.06 5.10
CA GLU A 51 -19.83 -0.69 6.22
C GLU A 51 -20.28 0.18 7.40
N GLY A 52 -20.33 1.51 7.20
CA GLY A 52 -20.80 2.47 8.21
C GLY A 52 -19.76 2.80 9.27
N SER A 53 -18.47 2.63 8.96
CA SER A 53 -17.35 2.84 9.89
C SER A 53 -17.44 1.97 11.16
N ASP A 54 -18.01 0.78 11.01
CA ASP A 54 -18.15 -0.23 12.04
C ASP A 54 -17.12 -1.34 11.81
N PHE A 55 -16.24 -1.57 12.79
CA PHE A 55 -15.17 -2.56 12.66
C PHE A 55 -15.67 -4.00 12.65
N ASP A 56 -16.74 -4.31 13.38
CA ASP A 56 -17.28 -5.67 13.40
C ASP A 56 -17.86 -6.05 12.04
N ARG A 57 -18.61 -5.12 11.42
CA ARG A 57 -19.13 -5.27 10.06
C ARG A 57 -18.04 -5.32 9.01
N PHE A 58 -17.06 -4.42 9.11
CA PHE A 58 -15.89 -4.40 8.23
C PHE A 58 -15.15 -5.74 8.27
N TYR A 59 -14.83 -6.25 9.46
CA TYR A 59 -14.13 -7.53 9.57
C TYR A 59 -14.99 -8.71 9.12
N ALA A 60 -16.31 -8.68 9.33
CA ALA A 60 -17.21 -9.69 8.79
C ALA A 60 -17.15 -9.72 7.25
N GLU A 61 -17.21 -8.55 6.60
CA GLU A 61 -17.17 -8.43 5.15
C GLU A 61 -15.79 -8.80 4.58
N VAL A 62 -14.70 -8.39 5.22
CA VAL A 62 -13.34 -8.80 4.86
C VAL A 62 -13.18 -10.32 4.95
N ARG A 63 -13.68 -10.95 6.03
CA ARG A 63 -13.65 -12.43 6.17
C ARG A 63 -14.45 -13.11 5.07
N ARG A 64 -15.63 -12.57 4.73
CA ARG A 64 -16.46 -13.08 3.63
C ARG A 64 -15.70 -13.00 2.30
N MET A 65 -15.08 -11.86 1.99
CA MET A 65 -14.30 -11.67 0.78
C MET A 65 -13.03 -12.54 0.73
N ALA A 66 -12.36 -12.75 1.87
CA ALA A 66 -11.17 -13.57 1.97
C ALA A 66 -11.44 -15.06 1.66
N ALA A 67 -12.65 -15.53 1.94
CA ALA A 67 -13.10 -16.89 1.64
C ALA A 67 -13.42 -17.12 0.15
N LEU A 68 -13.51 -16.06 -0.66
CA LEU A 68 -13.83 -16.18 -2.09
C LEU A 68 -12.61 -16.66 -2.90
N PRO A 69 -12.85 -17.36 -4.02
CA PRO A 69 -11.83 -17.56 -5.06
C PRO A 69 -11.20 -16.24 -5.48
N ARG A 70 -9.93 -16.28 -5.89
CA ARG A 70 -9.14 -15.07 -6.17
C ARG A 70 -9.83 -14.09 -7.11
N SER A 71 -10.37 -14.57 -8.23
CA SER A 71 -11.06 -13.73 -9.22
C SER A 71 -12.28 -13.03 -8.64
N GLU A 72 -13.08 -13.75 -7.84
CA GLU A 72 -14.28 -13.21 -7.19
C GLU A 72 -13.93 -12.21 -6.08
N ARG A 73 -12.89 -12.49 -5.30
CA ARG A 73 -12.36 -11.54 -4.31
C ARG A 73 -11.86 -10.28 -5.00
N ASP A 74 -11.11 -10.41 -6.09
CA ASP A 74 -10.55 -9.28 -6.83
C ASP A 74 -11.68 -8.41 -7.41
N ALA A 75 -12.74 -9.02 -7.93
CA ALA A 75 -13.94 -8.33 -8.38
C ALA A 75 -14.71 -7.66 -7.23
N ALA A 76 -14.85 -8.34 -6.09
CA ALA A 76 -15.52 -7.80 -4.91
C ALA A 76 -14.78 -6.57 -4.34
N MET A 77 -13.44 -6.58 -4.39
CA MET A 77 -12.58 -5.47 -3.98
C MET A 77 -12.52 -4.34 -5.03
N ALA A 78 -12.74 -4.63 -6.32
CA ALA A 78 -12.61 -3.65 -7.39
C ALA A 78 -13.54 -2.44 -7.21
N LYS A 79 -14.73 -2.63 -6.65
CA LYS A 79 -15.70 -1.55 -6.35
C LYS A 79 -15.18 -0.53 -5.33
N TYR A 80 -14.19 -0.91 -4.53
CA TYR A 80 -13.55 -0.04 -3.55
C TYR A 80 -12.18 0.43 -4.00
N ARG A 81 -11.68 0.11 -5.20
CA ARG A 81 -10.39 0.65 -5.66
C ARG A 81 -10.56 2.10 -6.12
N ASP A 82 -9.48 2.86 -5.98
CA ASP A 82 -9.44 4.23 -6.43
C ASP A 82 -9.12 4.23 -7.92
N PRO A 83 -10.01 4.71 -8.80
CA PRO A 83 -9.68 4.78 -10.22
C PRO A 83 -8.59 5.83 -10.52
N THR A 84 -8.35 6.81 -9.64
CA THR A 84 -7.42 7.92 -9.92
C THR A 84 -5.97 7.64 -9.50
N LYS A 85 -5.73 6.64 -8.64
CA LYS A 85 -4.39 6.34 -8.09
C LYS A 85 -3.33 5.91 -9.13
N LYS A 86 -3.71 5.62 -10.39
CA LYS A 86 -2.70 5.31 -11.43
C LYS A 86 -1.90 6.54 -11.90
N GLU A 87 -2.38 7.76 -11.66
CA GLU A 87 -1.76 8.99 -12.19
C GLU A 87 -0.89 9.76 -11.18
N GLU A 88 -1.11 9.56 -9.87
CA GLU A 88 -0.49 10.39 -8.82
C GLU A 88 0.89 9.89 -8.35
N THR A 89 1.39 8.76 -8.87
CA THR A 89 2.70 8.19 -8.47
C THR A 89 3.91 8.93 -9.06
N ALA A 90 3.72 10.06 -9.74
CA ALA A 90 4.81 10.95 -10.13
C ALA A 90 5.29 11.73 -8.90
N TRP A 91 6.31 11.19 -8.22
CA TRP A 91 7.03 11.95 -7.18
C TRP A 91 7.40 13.33 -7.73
N PRO A 92 7.10 14.43 -7.01
CA PRO A 92 7.56 15.75 -7.43
C PRO A 92 9.09 15.73 -7.47
N THR A 93 9.64 16.02 -8.65
CA THR A 93 11.08 16.15 -8.93
C THR A 93 11.73 17.26 -8.11
#